data_AF-A0A7T5BKU3-F1
#
_entry.id   AF-A0A7T5BKU3-F1
#
_cell.length_a   1.000
_cell.length_b   1.000
_cell.length_c   1.000
_cell.angle_alpha   90.00
_cell.angle_beta   90.00
_cell.angle_gamma   90.00
#
_symmetry.space_group_name_H-M   'P 1'
#
loop_
_entity.id
_entity.type
_entity.pdbx_description
1 polymer ?
#
loop_
_entity_poly.entity_id
_entity_poly.type
_entity_poly.pdbx_seq_one_letter_code
_entity_poly.pdbx_strand_id
1 'polypeptide(L)'
;MSTPRNDVPRNDDVPERPGGARAARPGRRGTRQAPVPAPRQHSAYRRWYATLHPSLQLIGLQLWMPLFFIVGFCLCYVFAFHAPHPHDVPIALVGSDPGFVRAVQQALPGEFVFHSYDSLAQAKRDVVSGSMAVAYDPASNAFFTASAHQFQVATVVPATLTAVLTGAGVAAPQVTELAPLPAWDEYGTVAMYVMLAWCIGGYMVAMFIGIMGGPLRHRTRMAVIVVGGLVISLITNTLAGPVLGAIHGHWVVLVLIAWGWIVAIGLAVNGLSYFVGRFVAAPAMICFVFLSMPSSGGAYPKWFMPEPFAWLNNVVVGSSMVDMIKHQVYGVGPGPTRGLVTMACYAGAGLVLMYFGKKWWERRRIRAIVTGRTTMFQDANTANREFLGQQRDAELERHGLTSTETGTLSVLRDDGWEDDRTAGDVFTGARDGLEPDPTPTGRIAVQRTAERTGPRTDTAQHGRHADR
;
A
#
# COMPACT_ATOMS: atom_id res chain seq x y z
N MET A 1 32.09 85.17 -28.97
CA MET A 1 30.77 84.97 -28.34
C MET A 1 30.94 83.87 -27.31
N SER A 2 30.92 84.26 -26.04
CA SER A 2 31.52 83.54 -24.92
C SER A 2 30.49 82.65 -24.24
N THR A 3 30.86 81.40 -23.96
CA THR A 3 30.15 80.42 -23.11
C THR A 3 29.89 80.96 -21.70
N PRO A 4 28.90 80.46 -20.94
CA PRO A 4 29.22 79.42 -19.94
C PRO A 4 28.08 78.43 -19.54
N ARG A 5 28.53 77.47 -18.71
CA ARG A 5 27.90 76.36 -17.97
C ARG A 5 26.84 76.75 -16.93
N ASN A 6 25.99 75.75 -16.61
CA ASN A 6 25.25 75.40 -15.38
C ASN A 6 24.73 76.51 -14.45
N ASP A 7 23.44 76.43 -14.07
CA ASP A 7 23.01 76.32 -12.65
C ASP A 7 21.51 76.02 -12.51
N VAL A 8 21.16 75.30 -11.44
CA VAL A 8 19.81 74.93 -11.01
C VAL A 8 19.16 76.11 -10.26
N PRO A 9 17.85 76.40 -10.45
CA PRO A 9 17.14 77.34 -9.57
C PRO A 9 16.42 76.64 -8.42
N ARG A 10 16.39 77.35 -7.28
CA ARG A 10 15.79 76.99 -6.00
C ARG A 10 14.56 77.89 -5.76
N ASN A 11 13.54 77.30 -5.16
CA ASN A 11 12.54 77.84 -4.23
C ASN A 11 11.41 78.81 -4.67
N ASP A 12 10.26 78.54 -4.05
CA ASP A 12 9.21 79.46 -3.56
C ASP A 12 8.18 80.03 -4.53
N ASP A 13 6.99 79.43 -4.53
CA ASP A 13 5.70 80.11 -4.71
C ASP A 13 4.57 79.36 -3.96
N VAL A 14 3.94 80.05 -3.00
CA VAL A 14 2.86 79.61 -2.09
C VAL A 14 1.48 79.77 -2.77
N PRO A 15 0.35 79.18 -2.30
CA PRO A 15 -0.44 79.89 -1.28
C PRO A 15 -1.13 79.00 -0.22
N GLU A 16 -1.20 79.50 1.00
CA GLU A 16 -2.02 79.01 2.10
C GLU A 16 -3.53 79.04 1.77
N ARG A 17 -4.27 78.01 2.21
CA ARG A 17 -5.72 78.06 2.41
C ARG A 17 -6.10 77.56 3.80
N PRO A 18 -7.05 78.22 4.48
CA PRO A 18 -7.37 77.98 5.89
C PRO A 18 -8.47 76.93 6.05
N GLY A 19 -8.48 76.22 7.18
CA GLY A 19 -9.66 75.47 7.63
C GLY A 19 -9.32 74.07 8.10
N GLY A 20 -9.45 73.84 9.41
CA GLY A 20 -8.99 72.64 10.07
C GLY A 20 -9.72 71.36 9.66
N ALA A 21 -8.94 70.29 9.57
CA ALA A 21 -9.42 68.92 9.69
C ALA A 21 -8.35 68.08 10.40
N ARG A 22 -8.74 67.56 11.57
CA ARG A 22 -8.06 66.62 12.47
C ARG A 22 -6.84 65.89 11.88
N ALA A 23 -5.70 66.06 12.55
CA ALA A 23 -4.56 65.15 12.44
C ALA A 23 -5.01 63.71 12.71
N ALA A 24 -5.07 62.89 11.65
CA ALA A 24 -5.23 61.45 11.76
C ALA A 24 -3.95 60.88 12.37
N ARG A 25 -4.01 60.53 13.65
CA ARG A 25 -2.98 59.70 14.31
C ARG A 25 -2.74 58.45 13.46
N PRO A 26 -1.48 58.00 13.26
CA PRO A 26 -1.22 56.71 12.66
C PRO A 26 -1.77 55.64 13.60
N GLY A 27 -2.91 55.05 13.22
CA GLY A 27 -3.49 53.94 13.95
C GLY A 27 -2.50 52.80 13.96
N ARG A 28 -1.95 52.51 15.15
CA ARG A 28 -1.30 51.22 15.45
C ARG A 28 -2.25 50.13 14.93
N ARG A 29 -1.89 49.47 13.82
CA ARG A 29 -2.48 48.19 13.44
C ARG A 29 -2.07 47.22 14.54
N GLY A 30 -2.88 47.13 15.59
CA GLY A 30 -2.77 46.08 16.57
C GLY A 30 -2.89 44.76 15.81
N THR A 31 -1.81 44.00 15.78
CA THR A 31 -1.86 42.56 15.52
C THR A 31 -2.91 42.01 16.49
N ARG A 32 -4.12 41.71 15.98
CA ARG A 32 -5.13 40.97 16.75
C ARG A 32 -4.49 39.64 17.12
N GLN A 33 -3.98 39.54 18.35
CA GLN A 33 -3.57 38.27 18.91
C GLN A 33 -4.81 37.38 18.90
N ALA A 34 -4.69 36.22 18.25
CA ALA A 34 -5.74 35.22 18.30
C ALA A 34 -6.01 34.87 19.77
N PRO A 35 -7.28 34.71 20.19
CA PRO A 35 -7.60 34.32 21.56
C PRO A 35 -6.80 33.08 21.95
N VAL A 36 -6.14 33.12 23.11
CA VAL A 36 -5.45 31.95 23.66
C VAL A 36 -6.48 30.84 23.83
N PRO A 37 -6.34 29.68 23.17
CA PRO A 37 -7.31 28.60 23.28
C PRO A 37 -7.37 28.12 24.73
N ALA A 38 -8.59 27.95 25.25
CA ALA A 38 -8.82 27.50 26.62
C ALA A 38 -8.06 26.19 26.93
N PRO A 39 -7.58 26.01 28.18
CA PRO A 39 -6.86 24.80 28.59
C PRO A 39 -7.72 23.58 28.32
N ARG A 40 -7.16 22.64 27.55
CA ARG A 40 -7.90 21.49 27.04
C ARG A 40 -8.15 20.48 28.13
N GLN A 41 -9.39 20.03 28.24
CA GLN A 41 -9.70 18.86 29.06
C GLN A 41 -9.30 17.59 28.32
N HIS A 42 -8.22 16.94 28.78
CA HIS A 42 -7.82 15.62 28.29
C HIS A 42 -8.72 14.54 28.90
N SER A 43 -9.20 13.61 28.07
CA SER A 43 -9.89 12.39 28.53
C SER A 43 -9.05 11.66 29.59
N ALA A 44 -9.71 11.02 30.56
CA ALA A 44 -9.06 10.23 31.61
C ALA A 44 -8.09 9.19 31.01
N TYR A 45 -8.46 8.57 29.88
CA TYR A 45 -7.59 7.66 29.14
C TYR A 45 -6.32 8.33 28.62
N ARG A 46 -6.42 9.53 28.02
CA ARG A 46 -5.25 10.25 27.49
C ARG A 46 -4.31 10.72 28.60
N ARG A 47 -4.84 11.02 29.79
CA ARG A 47 -4.03 11.34 30.97
C ARG A 47 -3.25 10.13 31.48
N TRP A 48 -3.92 9.00 31.64
CA TRP A 48 -3.26 7.74 32.01
C TRP A 48 -2.23 7.29 30.95
N TYR A 49 -2.58 7.37 29.67
CA TYR A 49 -1.68 6.95 28.60
C TYR A 49 -0.41 7.79 28.54
N ALA A 50 -0.50 9.09 28.86
CA ALA A 50 0.64 9.99 28.92
C ALA A 50 1.61 9.68 30.08
N THR A 51 1.21 8.92 31.10
CA THR A 51 2.12 8.50 32.18
C THR A 51 2.98 7.30 31.81
N LEU A 52 2.68 6.60 30.71
CA LEU A 52 3.48 5.47 30.24
C LEU A 52 4.77 5.94 29.58
N HIS A 53 5.82 5.12 29.60
CA HIS A 53 7.07 5.40 28.89
C HIS A 53 6.83 5.71 27.40
N PRO A 54 7.49 6.71 26.79
CA PRO A 54 7.25 7.10 25.39
C PRO A 54 7.32 5.94 24.39
N SER A 55 8.28 5.03 24.55
CA SER A 55 8.38 3.82 23.73
C SER A 55 7.16 2.90 23.85
N LEU A 56 6.60 2.73 25.05
CA LEU A 56 5.39 1.92 25.26
C LEU A 56 4.17 2.58 24.63
N GLN A 57 4.10 3.91 24.62
CA GLN A 57 3.06 4.64 23.89
C GLN A 57 3.18 4.36 22.37
N LEU A 58 4.37 4.41 21.80
CA LEU A 58 4.56 4.14 20.37
C LEU A 58 4.24 2.68 20.00
N ILE A 59 4.66 1.72 20.83
CA ILE A 59 4.34 0.30 20.66
C ILE A 59 2.83 0.08 20.75
N GLY A 60 2.17 0.60 21.80
CA GLY A 60 0.73 0.49 21.98
C GLY A 60 -0.06 1.06 20.80
N LEU A 61 0.41 2.16 20.21
CA LEU A 61 -0.19 2.76 19.02
C LEU A 61 0.14 2.03 17.70
N GLN A 62 0.97 0.99 17.74
CA GLN A 62 1.31 0.15 16.60
C GLN A 62 0.70 -1.26 16.69
N LEU A 63 0.38 -1.74 17.91
CA LEU A 63 -0.24 -3.04 18.16
C LEU A 63 -1.60 -3.25 17.48
N TRP A 64 -2.28 -2.17 17.06
CA TRP A 64 -3.50 -2.30 16.26
C TRP A 64 -3.26 -3.01 14.92
N MET A 65 -2.06 -2.91 14.33
CA MET A 65 -1.74 -3.57 13.05
C MET A 65 -1.76 -5.10 13.19
N PRO A 66 -0.97 -5.73 14.08
CA PRO A 66 -1.05 -7.18 14.29
C PRO A 66 -2.46 -7.66 14.65
N LEU A 67 -3.17 -6.96 15.54
CA LEU A 67 -4.53 -7.30 15.92
C LEU A 67 -5.48 -7.26 14.71
N PHE A 68 -5.37 -6.20 13.90
CA PHE A 68 -6.12 -6.07 12.65
C PHE A 68 -5.83 -7.21 11.67
N PHE A 69 -4.57 -7.64 11.56
CA PHE A 69 -4.20 -8.79 10.73
C PHE A 69 -4.85 -10.08 11.21
N ILE A 70 -4.75 -10.38 12.51
CA ILE A 70 -5.34 -11.61 13.10
C ILE A 70 -6.85 -11.62 12.88
N VAL A 71 -7.53 -10.51 13.20
CA VAL A 71 -8.98 -10.40 13.03
C VAL A 71 -9.38 -10.50 11.55
N GLY A 72 -8.66 -9.81 10.66
CA GLY A 72 -8.92 -9.82 9.22
C GLY A 72 -8.75 -11.21 8.60
N PHE A 73 -7.69 -11.93 8.93
CA PHE A 73 -7.48 -13.30 8.48
C PHE A 73 -8.56 -14.24 8.99
N CYS A 74 -8.90 -14.21 10.28
CA CYS A 74 -9.97 -15.05 10.81
C CYS A 74 -11.32 -14.75 10.15
N LEU A 75 -11.70 -13.48 10.05
CA LEU A 75 -13.02 -13.11 9.52
C LEU A 75 -13.14 -13.23 8.01
N CYS A 76 -12.07 -13.05 7.24
CA CYS A 76 -12.15 -13.11 5.78
C CYS A 76 -11.73 -14.47 5.21
N TYR A 77 -10.79 -15.18 5.84
CA TYR A 77 -10.20 -16.40 5.27
C TYR A 77 -10.81 -17.62 5.94
N VAL A 78 -10.82 -17.67 7.27
CA VAL A 78 -11.43 -18.82 7.98
C VAL A 78 -12.92 -18.85 7.68
N PHE A 79 -13.62 -17.71 7.80
CA PHE A 79 -15.05 -17.68 7.46
C PHE A 79 -15.32 -18.11 5.99
N ALA A 80 -14.53 -17.64 5.02
CA ALA A 80 -14.78 -17.97 3.61
C ALA A 80 -14.37 -19.41 3.22
N PHE A 81 -13.33 -19.97 3.85
CA PHE A 81 -12.74 -21.25 3.43
C PHE A 81 -12.98 -22.42 4.39
N HIS A 82 -13.55 -22.21 5.59
CA HIS A 82 -13.73 -23.33 6.55
C HIS A 82 -14.75 -24.38 6.08
N ALA A 83 -15.76 -23.97 5.31
CA ALA A 83 -16.82 -24.86 4.83
C ALA A 83 -17.41 -24.33 3.50
N PRO A 84 -16.66 -24.38 2.39
CA PRO A 84 -17.20 -24.03 1.08
C PRO A 84 -18.22 -25.07 0.66
N HIS A 85 -19.48 -24.66 0.53
CA HIS A 85 -20.57 -25.50 0.04
C HIS A 85 -21.04 -25.02 -1.34
N PRO A 86 -21.33 -25.94 -2.28
CA PRO A 86 -21.96 -25.59 -3.54
C PRO A 86 -23.30 -24.89 -3.32
N HIS A 87 -23.47 -23.71 -3.90
CA HIS A 87 -24.73 -22.97 -3.90
C HIS A 87 -25.08 -22.58 -5.33
N ASP A 88 -26.20 -23.10 -5.82
CA ASP A 88 -26.73 -22.82 -7.16
C ASP A 88 -25.70 -22.92 -8.30
N VAL A 89 -24.89 -23.98 -8.28
CA VAL A 89 -23.85 -24.21 -9.29
C VAL A 89 -24.52 -24.45 -10.66
N PRO A 90 -24.22 -23.63 -11.69
CA PRO A 90 -24.89 -23.74 -12.98
C PRO A 90 -24.33 -24.90 -13.80
N ILE A 91 -25.17 -25.91 -14.07
CA ILE A 91 -24.86 -27.06 -14.91
C ILE A 91 -25.55 -26.88 -16.26
N ALA A 92 -24.80 -26.97 -17.35
CA ALA A 92 -25.36 -26.99 -18.69
C ALA A 92 -25.82 -28.42 -19.03
N LEU A 93 -27.13 -28.63 -19.16
CA LEU A 93 -27.72 -29.91 -19.55
C LEU A 93 -28.02 -29.89 -21.04
N VAL A 94 -27.40 -30.76 -21.83
CA VAL A 94 -27.70 -30.87 -23.26
C VAL A 94 -28.98 -31.66 -23.45
N GLY A 95 -29.96 -31.06 -24.12
CA GLY A 95 -31.33 -31.59 -24.22
C GLY A 95 -32.08 -31.53 -22.89
N SER A 96 -32.85 -32.58 -22.59
CA SER A 96 -33.67 -32.65 -21.38
C SER A 96 -33.58 -34.02 -20.72
N ASP A 97 -33.30 -34.05 -19.42
CA ASP A 97 -33.41 -35.25 -18.58
C ASP A 97 -34.10 -34.90 -17.25
N PRO A 98 -35.45 -34.89 -17.23
CA PRO A 98 -36.20 -34.58 -16.01
C PRO A 98 -35.98 -35.58 -14.88
N GLY A 99 -35.61 -36.83 -15.20
CA GLY A 99 -35.34 -37.87 -14.22
C GLY A 99 -34.06 -37.58 -13.45
N PHE A 100 -32.98 -37.29 -14.18
CA PHE A 100 -31.71 -36.88 -13.60
C PHE A 100 -31.83 -35.59 -12.77
N VAL A 101 -32.46 -34.55 -13.33
CA VAL A 101 -32.65 -33.28 -12.60
C VAL A 101 -33.40 -33.52 -11.29
N ARG A 102 -34.47 -34.33 -11.30
CA ARG A 102 -35.22 -34.66 -10.08
C ARG A 102 -34.38 -35.44 -9.08
N ALA A 103 -33.60 -36.42 -9.53
CA ALA A 103 -32.72 -37.21 -8.67
C ALA A 103 -31.67 -36.32 -7.97
N VAL A 104 -31.05 -35.39 -8.70
CA VAL A 104 -30.10 -34.43 -8.14
C VAL A 104 -30.79 -33.48 -7.17
N GLN A 105 -31.96 -32.92 -7.51
CA GLN A 105 -32.70 -32.03 -6.59
C GLN A 105 -33.15 -32.75 -5.31
N GLN A 106 -33.42 -34.06 -5.36
CA GLN A 106 -33.78 -34.87 -4.20
C GLN A 106 -32.56 -35.19 -3.32
N ALA A 107 -31.42 -35.51 -3.93
CA ALA A 107 -30.20 -35.87 -3.20
C ALA A 107 -29.45 -34.64 -2.64
N LEU A 108 -29.44 -33.54 -3.40
CA LEU A 108 -28.60 -32.35 -3.19
C LEU A 108 -29.43 -31.06 -3.38
N PRO A 109 -30.38 -30.79 -2.48
CA PRO A 109 -31.29 -29.65 -2.62
C PRO A 109 -30.55 -28.31 -2.52
N GLY A 110 -30.67 -27.47 -3.56
CA GLY A 110 -30.10 -26.11 -3.58
C GLY A 110 -28.62 -26.01 -3.96
N GLU A 111 -27.98 -27.14 -4.31
CA GLU A 111 -26.57 -27.14 -4.70
C GLU A 111 -26.34 -26.85 -6.19
N PHE A 112 -27.27 -27.29 -7.05
CA PHE A 112 -27.13 -27.25 -8.51
C PHE A 112 -28.35 -26.66 -9.21
N VAL A 113 -28.11 -25.85 -10.24
CA VAL A 113 -29.11 -25.28 -11.14
C VAL A 113 -28.84 -25.75 -12.56
N PHE A 114 -29.84 -26.35 -13.20
CA PHE A 114 -29.71 -26.89 -14.55
C PHE A 114 -30.23 -25.90 -15.60
N HIS A 115 -29.40 -25.62 -16.60
CA HIS A 115 -29.76 -24.85 -17.78
C HIS A 115 -29.80 -25.77 -18.98
N SER A 116 -30.95 -25.88 -19.66
CA SER A 116 -31.09 -26.71 -20.85
C SER A 116 -30.45 -26.03 -22.07
N TYR A 117 -29.69 -26.78 -22.85
CA TYR A 117 -29.04 -26.35 -24.08
C TYR A 117 -29.44 -27.27 -25.23
N ASP A 118 -29.83 -26.69 -26.37
CA ASP A 118 -30.11 -27.45 -27.59
C ASP A 118 -28.84 -27.93 -28.31
N SER A 119 -27.70 -27.27 -28.04
CA SER A 119 -26.43 -27.51 -28.72
C SER A 119 -25.30 -27.80 -27.74
N LEU A 120 -24.70 -28.99 -27.87
CA LEU A 120 -23.48 -29.36 -27.16
C LEU A 120 -22.33 -28.38 -27.43
N ALA A 121 -22.23 -27.85 -28.65
CA ALA A 121 -21.19 -26.89 -29.00
C ALA A 121 -21.35 -25.56 -28.23
N GLN A 122 -22.59 -25.14 -27.97
CA GLN A 122 -22.84 -23.96 -27.15
C GLN A 122 -22.56 -24.23 -25.68
N ALA A 123 -23.00 -25.36 -25.14
CA ALA A 123 -22.71 -25.77 -23.77
C ALA A 123 -21.18 -25.83 -23.50
N LYS A 124 -20.40 -26.39 -24.43
CA LYS A 124 -18.93 -26.44 -24.34
C LYS A 124 -18.29 -25.05 -24.30
N ARG A 125 -18.75 -24.12 -25.16
CA ARG A 125 -18.24 -22.73 -25.16
C ARG A 125 -18.55 -22.02 -23.84
N ASP A 126 -19.74 -22.23 -23.32
CA ASP A 126 -20.20 -21.60 -22.08
C ASP A 126 -19.42 -22.11 -20.86
N VAL A 127 -19.08 -23.41 -20.83
CA VAL A 127 -18.15 -24.00 -19.84
C VAL A 127 -16.74 -23.38 -19.93
N VAL A 128 -16.16 -23.27 -21.13
CA VAL A 128 -14.82 -22.66 -21.32
C VAL A 128 -14.82 -21.17 -20.96
N SER A 129 -15.92 -20.47 -21.19
CA SER A 129 -16.08 -19.05 -20.85
C SER A 129 -16.32 -18.80 -19.35
N GLY A 130 -16.64 -19.84 -18.58
CA GLY A 130 -16.93 -19.75 -17.15
C GLY A 130 -18.36 -19.33 -16.80
N SER A 131 -19.28 -19.29 -17.76
CA SER A 131 -20.70 -19.04 -17.48
C SER A 131 -21.39 -20.26 -16.90
N MET A 132 -20.94 -21.45 -17.29
CA MET A 132 -21.42 -22.75 -16.79
C MET A 132 -20.26 -23.49 -16.11
N ALA A 133 -20.57 -24.23 -15.06
CA ALA A 133 -19.59 -24.98 -14.26
C ALA A 133 -19.11 -26.24 -14.99
N VAL A 134 -20.07 -27.02 -15.47
CA VAL A 134 -19.90 -28.31 -16.16
C VAL A 134 -21.03 -28.45 -17.17
N ALA A 135 -20.77 -29.07 -18.31
CA ALA A 135 -21.83 -29.52 -19.22
C ALA A 135 -22.02 -31.02 -19.11
N TYR A 136 -23.27 -31.49 -19.10
CA TYR A 136 -23.63 -32.90 -19.12
C TYR A 136 -24.44 -33.20 -20.37
N ASP A 137 -24.03 -34.22 -21.11
CA ASP A 137 -24.78 -34.77 -22.23
C ASP A 137 -25.29 -36.18 -21.89
N PRO A 138 -26.60 -36.32 -21.60
CA PRO A 138 -27.21 -37.61 -21.32
C PRO A 138 -27.12 -38.60 -22.49
N ALA A 139 -27.08 -38.12 -23.75
CA ALA A 139 -27.07 -38.98 -24.92
C ALA A 139 -25.73 -39.72 -25.10
N SER A 140 -24.62 -39.04 -24.80
CA SER A 140 -23.28 -39.64 -24.82
C SER A 140 -22.79 -40.10 -23.45
N ASN A 141 -23.58 -39.87 -22.39
CA ASN A 141 -23.23 -40.10 -21.00
C ASN A 141 -21.85 -39.52 -20.64
N ALA A 142 -21.66 -38.23 -20.92
CA ALA A 142 -20.38 -37.55 -20.75
C ALA A 142 -20.51 -36.19 -20.06
N PHE A 143 -19.58 -35.91 -19.16
CA PHE A 143 -19.36 -34.57 -18.59
C PHE A 143 -18.27 -33.85 -19.37
N PHE A 144 -18.45 -32.54 -19.57
CA PHE A 144 -17.45 -31.66 -20.15
C PHE A 144 -17.04 -30.59 -19.15
N THR A 145 -15.76 -30.54 -18.81
CA THR A 145 -15.19 -29.68 -17.76
C THR A 145 -14.15 -28.71 -18.32
N ALA A 146 -13.85 -27.65 -17.58
CA ALA A 146 -12.76 -26.70 -17.88
C ALA A 146 -11.92 -26.45 -16.61
N SER A 147 -10.97 -27.35 -16.36
CA SER A 147 -10.08 -27.33 -15.19
C SER A 147 -9.23 -26.06 -15.14
N ALA A 148 -8.81 -25.54 -16.29
CA ALA A 148 -8.08 -24.26 -16.38
C ALA A 148 -8.90 -23.05 -15.92
N HIS A 149 -10.23 -23.12 -16.04
CA HIS A 149 -11.10 -22.07 -15.52
C HIS A 149 -11.31 -22.24 -14.01
N GLN A 150 -11.74 -23.43 -13.54
CA GLN A 150 -11.90 -23.74 -12.12
C GLN A 150 -11.65 -25.22 -11.82
N PHE A 151 -10.47 -25.53 -11.32
CA PHE A 151 -10.06 -26.89 -10.95
C PHE A 151 -10.99 -27.57 -9.93
N GLN A 152 -11.35 -26.85 -8.85
CA GLN A 152 -12.20 -27.41 -7.78
C GLN A 152 -13.57 -27.86 -8.29
N VAL A 153 -14.17 -27.07 -9.18
CA VAL A 153 -15.48 -27.38 -9.80
C VAL A 153 -15.36 -28.56 -10.75
N ALA A 154 -14.35 -28.52 -11.63
CA ALA A 154 -14.10 -29.56 -12.62
C ALA A 154 -13.85 -30.94 -11.98
N THR A 155 -13.41 -30.98 -10.72
CA THR A 155 -13.18 -32.23 -9.98
C THR A 155 -14.37 -32.64 -9.12
N VAL A 156 -14.90 -31.73 -8.30
CA VAL A 156 -15.95 -32.05 -7.32
C VAL A 156 -17.29 -32.31 -7.99
N VAL A 157 -17.68 -31.48 -8.96
CA VAL A 157 -19.02 -31.56 -9.56
C VAL A 157 -19.24 -32.86 -10.32
N PRO A 158 -18.36 -33.29 -11.24
CA PRO A 158 -18.54 -34.59 -11.90
C PRO A 158 -18.54 -35.76 -10.92
N ALA A 159 -17.71 -35.74 -9.88
CA ALA A 159 -17.68 -36.80 -8.87
C ALA A 159 -19.02 -36.90 -8.11
N THR A 160 -19.54 -35.77 -7.66
CA THR A 160 -20.82 -35.70 -6.95
C THR A 160 -22.00 -36.12 -7.83
N LEU A 161 -22.09 -35.63 -9.07
CA LEU A 161 -23.17 -36.00 -10.00
C LEU A 161 -23.05 -37.46 -10.47
N THR A 162 -21.83 -37.98 -10.63
CA THR A 162 -21.61 -39.41 -10.92
C THR A 162 -22.14 -40.29 -9.80
N ALA A 163 -21.92 -39.94 -8.53
CA ALA A 163 -22.44 -40.70 -7.40
C ALA A 163 -23.98 -40.80 -7.46
N VAL A 164 -24.67 -39.70 -7.77
CA VAL A 164 -26.13 -39.69 -7.93
C VAL A 164 -26.58 -40.57 -9.11
N LEU A 165 -25.93 -40.44 -10.26
CA LEU A 165 -26.23 -41.24 -11.46
C LEU A 165 -26.03 -42.74 -11.22
N THR A 166 -24.92 -43.13 -10.59
CA THR A 166 -24.64 -44.54 -10.26
C THR A 166 -25.61 -45.09 -9.21
N GLY A 167 -26.04 -44.27 -8.25
CA GLY A 167 -27.08 -44.64 -7.29
C GLY A 167 -28.44 -44.86 -7.93
N ALA A 168 -28.71 -44.18 -9.06
CA ALA A 168 -29.91 -44.36 -9.88
C ALA A 168 -29.78 -45.50 -10.92
N GLY A 169 -28.65 -46.22 -10.95
CA GLY A 169 -28.41 -47.34 -11.89
C GLY A 169 -27.88 -46.94 -13.26
N VAL A 170 -27.47 -45.68 -13.45
CA VAL A 170 -26.83 -45.20 -14.68
C VAL A 170 -25.32 -45.48 -14.62
N ALA A 171 -24.71 -45.89 -15.74
CA ALA A 171 -23.28 -46.11 -15.81
C ALA A 171 -22.50 -44.81 -15.53
N ALA A 172 -21.31 -44.92 -14.92
CA ALA A 172 -20.47 -43.77 -14.61
C ALA A 172 -20.16 -42.96 -15.89
N PRO A 173 -20.47 -41.65 -15.93
CA PRO A 173 -20.22 -40.82 -17.11
C PRO A 173 -18.73 -40.65 -17.39
N GLN A 174 -18.37 -40.51 -18.66
CA GLN A 174 -17.01 -40.18 -19.08
C GLN A 174 -16.75 -38.68 -18.83
N VAL A 175 -15.63 -38.33 -18.20
CA VAL A 175 -15.24 -36.93 -18.00
C VAL A 175 -14.29 -36.49 -19.12
N THR A 176 -14.73 -35.54 -19.93
CA THR A 176 -13.96 -34.96 -21.04
C THR A 176 -13.51 -33.56 -20.68
N GLU A 177 -12.22 -33.35 -20.61
CA GLU A 177 -11.63 -32.06 -20.29
C GLU A 177 -11.53 -31.17 -21.55
N LEU A 178 -12.17 -30.00 -21.54
CA LEU A 178 -12.16 -29.04 -22.64
C LEU A 178 -10.95 -28.11 -22.59
N ALA A 179 -10.48 -27.78 -21.38
CA ALA A 179 -9.39 -26.85 -21.15
C ALA A 179 -8.50 -27.35 -20.00
N PRO A 180 -7.63 -28.34 -20.27
CA PRO A 180 -6.78 -28.94 -19.25
C PRO A 180 -5.77 -27.93 -18.71
N LEU A 181 -5.44 -28.06 -17.43
CA LEU A 181 -4.36 -27.29 -16.83
C LEU A 181 -2.99 -27.77 -17.34
N PRO A 182 -2.02 -26.86 -17.49
CA PRO A 182 -0.67 -27.23 -17.86
C PRO A 182 0.08 -27.90 -16.70
N ALA A 183 1.09 -28.71 -17.00
CA ALA A 183 1.87 -29.45 -16.00
C ALA A 183 2.61 -28.58 -14.96
N TRP A 184 2.82 -27.30 -15.26
CA TRP A 184 3.47 -26.35 -14.34
C TRP A 184 2.47 -25.65 -13.38
N ASP A 185 1.16 -25.86 -13.54
CA ASP A 185 0.11 -25.35 -12.64
C ASP A 185 -1.05 -26.35 -12.52
N GLU A 186 -0.78 -27.50 -11.93
CA GLU A 186 -1.72 -28.63 -11.82
C GLU A 186 -3.03 -28.27 -11.11
N TYR A 187 -3.01 -27.25 -10.25
CA TYR A 187 -4.17 -26.82 -9.45
C TYR A 187 -4.79 -25.49 -9.91
N GLY A 188 -4.24 -24.83 -10.93
CA GLY A 188 -4.74 -23.55 -11.44
C GLY A 188 -4.59 -22.39 -10.44
N THR A 189 -3.64 -22.47 -9.51
CA THR A 189 -3.50 -21.54 -8.39
C THR A 189 -2.54 -20.38 -8.68
N VAL A 190 -1.72 -20.50 -9.73
CA VAL A 190 -0.71 -19.48 -10.07
C VAL A 190 -1.37 -18.12 -10.33
N ALA A 191 -2.48 -18.09 -11.07
CA ALA A 191 -3.21 -16.85 -11.36
C ALA A 191 -3.65 -16.11 -10.08
N MET A 192 -4.06 -16.83 -9.05
CA MET A 192 -4.43 -16.27 -7.76
C MET A 192 -3.22 -15.67 -7.04
N TYR A 193 -2.09 -16.36 -7.00
CA TYR A 193 -0.89 -15.85 -6.33
C TYR A 193 -0.28 -14.64 -7.05
N VAL A 194 -0.31 -14.64 -8.38
CA VAL A 194 0.13 -13.50 -9.19
C VAL A 194 -0.78 -12.29 -8.98
N MET A 195 -2.11 -12.49 -8.96
CA MET A 195 -3.06 -11.45 -8.56
C MET A 195 -2.73 -10.89 -7.17
N LEU A 196 -2.46 -11.75 -6.19
CA LEU A 196 -2.13 -11.34 -4.83
C LEU A 196 -0.84 -10.49 -4.81
N ALA A 197 0.19 -10.89 -5.55
CA ALA A 197 1.42 -10.14 -5.68
C ALA A 197 1.19 -8.74 -6.28
N TRP A 198 0.34 -8.63 -7.30
CA TRP A 198 -0.02 -7.34 -7.90
C TRP A 198 -0.83 -6.45 -6.95
N CYS A 199 -1.80 -7.02 -6.22
CA CYS A 199 -2.51 -6.31 -5.15
C CYS A 199 -1.55 -5.76 -4.11
N ILE A 200 -0.61 -6.59 -3.64
CA ILE A 200 0.40 -6.22 -2.64
C ILE A 200 1.26 -5.07 -3.16
N GLY A 201 1.78 -5.19 -4.38
CA GLY A 201 2.56 -4.15 -5.03
C GLY A 201 1.83 -2.81 -5.12
N GLY A 202 0.60 -2.81 -5.62
CA GLY A 202 -0.23 -1.61 -5.78
C GLY A 202 -0.57 -0.94 -4.45
N TYR A 203 -1.00 -1.71 -3.46
CA TYR A 203 -1.37 -1.12 -2.18
C TYR A 203 -0.14 -0.61 -1.42
N MET A 204 0.99 -1.34 -1.39
CA MET A 204 2.14 -0.98 -0.56
C MET A 204 2.76 0.35 -0.99
N VAL A 205 2.95 0.53 -2.31
CA VAL A 205 3.48 1.79 -2.86
C VAL A 205 2.60 2.96 -2.45
N ALA A 206 1.29 2.85 -2.66
CA ALA A 206 0.36 3.93 -2.34
C ALA A 206 0.17 4.14 -0.83
N MET A 207 0.25 3.09 -0.03
CA MET A 207 0.21 3.16 1.43
C MET A 207 1.40 3.96 1.96
N PHE A 208 2.62 3.67 1.51
CA PHE A 208 3.80 4.43 1.92
C PHE A 208 3.76 5.88 1.43
N ILE A 209 3.23 6.15 0.23
CA ILE A 209 2.96 7.51 -0.22
C ILE A 209 1.94 8.21 0.69
N GLY A 210 0.89 7.50 1.14
CA GLY A 210 -0.11 8.04 2.06
C GLY A 210 0.47 8.36 3.45
N ILE A 211 1.34 7.51 3.98
CA ILE A 211 1.93 7.64 5.31
C ILE A 211 3.08 8.66 5.31
N MET A 212 4.00 8.57 4.35
CA MET A 212 5.27 9.33 4.32
C MET A 212 5.29 10.44 3.26
N GLY A 213 4.47 10.33 2.21
CA GLY A 213 4.46 11.26 1.09
C GLY A 213 3.75 12.60 1.35
N GLY A 214 3.38 12.90 2.60
CA GLY A 214 2.72 14.14 3.03
C GLY A 214 3.28 15.42 2.39
N PRO A 215 4.61 15.65 2.42
CA PRO A 215 5.24 16.83 1.82
C PRO A 215 5.37 16.81 0.29
N LEU A 216 5.19 15.66 -0.36
CA LEU A 216 5.44 15.50 -1.79
C LEU A 216 4.41 16.24 -2.63
N ARG A 217 4.88 16.83 -3.75
CA ARG A 217 4.00 17.38 -4.79
C ARG A 217 3.15 16.26 -5.39
N HIS A 218 1.93 16.60 -5.77
CA HIS A 218 0.98 15.66 -6.38
C HIS A 218 1.55 14.96 -7.62
N ARG A 219 2.27 15.70 -8.48
CA ARG A 219 2.92 15.12 -9.68
C ARG A 219 3.95 14.06 -9.31
N THR A 220 4.72 14.30 -8.25
CA THR A 220 5.71 13.33 -7.75
C THR A 220 5.03 12.08 -7.21
N ARG A 221 3.93 12.22 -6.46
CA ARG A 221 3.16 11.06 -5.99
C ARG A 221 2.66 10.20 -7.15
N MET A 222 2.12 10.83 -8.20
CA MET A 222 1.66 10.13 -9.40
C MET A 222 2.82 9.45 -10.12
N ALA A 223 3.94 10.15 -10.28
CA ALA A 223 5.14 9.57 -10.89
C ALA A 223 5.63 8.34 -10.12
N VAL A 224 5.64 8.37 -8.78
CA VAL A 224 6.02 7.21 -7.96
C VAL A 224 5.04 6.04 -8.14
N ILE A 225 3.73 6.29 -8.22
CA ILE A 225 2.75 5.22 -8.47
C ILE A 225 2.95 4.62 -9.86
N VAL A 226 3.10 5.45 -10.89
CA VAL A 226 3.21 5.00 -12.29
C VAL A 226 4.54 4.29 -12.56
N VAL A 227 5.65 4.90 -12.17
CA VAL A 227 7.00 4.34 -12.39
C VAL A 227 7.27 3.20 -11.42
N GLY A 228 6.94 3.37 -10.14
CA GLY A 228 7.05 2.29 -9.15
C GLY A 228 6.18 1.10 -9.51
N GLY A 229 4.97 1.35 -10.03
CA GLY A 229 4.11 0.28 -10.52
C GLY A 229 4.69 -0.47 -11.72
N LEU A 230 5.39 0.24 -12.63
CA LEU A 230 6.06 -0.39 -13.76
C LEU A 230 7.22 -1.27 -13.29
N VAL A 231 8.05 -0.76 -12.37
CA VAL A 231 9.17 -1.51 -11.78
C VAL A 231 8.66 -2.77 -11.07
N ILE A 232 7.62 -2.64 -10.24
CA ILE A 232 7.03 -3.79 -9.55
C ILE A 232 6.43 -4.78 -10.55
N SER A 233 5.72 -4.29 -11.58
CA SER A 233 5.18 -5.15 -12.64
C SER A 233 6.27 -5.95 -13.36
N LEU A 234 7.39 -5.32 -13.70
CA LEU A 234 8.54 -5.98 -14.31
C LEU A 234 9.11 -7.04 -13.38
N ILE A 235 9.30 -6.72 -12.10
CA ILE A 235 9.84 -7.66 -11.11
C ILE A 235 8.89 -8.84 -10.91
N THR A 236 7.61 -8.61 -10.65
CA THR A 236 6.65 -9.68 -10.36
C THR A 236 6.47 -10.63 -11.55
N ASN A 237 6.36 -10.11 -12.77
CA ASN A 237 6.21 -10.94 -13.96
C ASN A 237 7.52 -11.61 -14.41
N THR A 238 8.68 -11.01 -14.15
CA THR A 238 9.97 -11.66 -14.39
C THR A 238 10.22 -12.80 -13.40
N LEU A 239 9.84 -12.59 -12.14
CA LEU A 239 9.89 -13.64 -11.12
C LEU A 239 8.91 -14.77 -11.44
N ALA A 240 7.64 -14.45 -11.71
CA ALA A 240 6.60 -15.43 -12.00
C ALA A 240 6.86 -16.23 -13.29
N GLY A 241 7.34 -15.57 -14.35
CA GLY A 241 7.60 -16.23 -15.63
C GLY A 241 9.02 -16.80 -15.71
N PRO A 242 10.01 -16.03 -16.22
CA PRO A 242 11.37 -16.51 -16.45
C PRO A 242 12.11 -17.17 -15.28
N VAL A 243 11.94 -16.69 -14.04
CA VAL A 243 12.74 -17.19 -12.90
C VAL A 243 12.14 -18.44 -12.27
N LEU A 244 10.83 -18.41 -11.97
CA LEU A 244 10.14 -19.53 -11.33
C LEU A 244 9.58 -20.55 -12.33
N GLY A 245 9.41 -20.16 -13.60
CA GLY A 245 8.75 -21.00 -14.60
C GLY A 245 7.25 -21.20 -14.34
N ALA A 246 6.63 -20.36 -13.51
CA ALA A 246 5.22 -20.51 -13.13
C ALA A 246 4.26 -19.98 -14.20
N ILE A 247 4.72 -19.15 -15.16
CA ILE A 247 3.94 -18.74 -16.32
C ILE A 247 4.82 -18.75 -17.57
N HIS A 248 4.35 -19.40 -18.63
CA HIS A 248 5.05 -19.48 -19.91
C HIS A 248 4.37 -18.59 -20.96
N GLY A 249 5.17 -17.81 -21.69
CA GLY A 249 4.65 -16.89 -22.72
C GLY A 249 3.99 -15.63 -22.17
N HIS A 250 3.48 -14.78 -23.07
CA HIS A 250 2.69 -13.57 -22.76
C HIS A 250 3.33 -12.54 -21.82
N TRP A 251 4.66 -12.58 -21.60
CA TRP A 251 5.37 -11.73 -20.64
C TRP A 251 5.05 -10.24 -20.80
N VAL A 252 5.13 -9.71 -22.03
CA VAL A 252 4.84 -8.28 -22.29
C VAL A 252 3.40 -7.93 -21.93
N VAL A 253 2.45 -8.79 -22.29
CA VAL A 253 1.02 -8.56 -22.02
C VAL A 253 0.74 -8.58 -20.52
N LEU A 254 1.32 -9.55 -19.80
CA LEU A 254 1.18 -9.65 -18.35
C LEU A 254 1.83 -8.47 -17.62
N VAL A 255 2.98 -7.97 -18.11
CA VAL A 255 3.61 -6.74 -17.59
C VAL A 255 2.69 -5.53 -17.76
N LEU A 256 2.03 -5.39 -18.91
CA LEU A 256 1.11 -4.27 -19.14
C LEU A 256 -0.16 -4.36 -18.29
N ILE A 257 -0.74 -5.56 -18.15
CA ILE A 257 -1.91 -5.81 -17.32
C ILE A 257 -1.57 -5.55 -15.85
N ALA A 258 -0.48 -6.12 -15.35
CA ALA A 258 0.00 -5.93 -13.99
C ALA A 258 0.27 -4.45 -13.71
N TRP A 259 0.92 -3.75 -14.63
CA TRP A 259 1.20 -2.32 -14.50
C TRP A 259 -0.10 -1.51 -14.38
N GLY A 260 -1.08 -1.78 -15.25
CA GLY A 260 -2.39 -1.14 -15.20
C GLY A 260 -3.10 -1.35 -13.86
N TRP A 261 -3.12 -2.59 -13.35
CA TRP A 261 -3.74 -2.91 -12.07
C TRP A 261 -3.01 -2.31 -10.87
N ILE A 262 -1.67 -2.40 -10.83
CA ILE A 262 -0.85 -1.83 -9.77
C ILE A 262 -1.06 -0.31 -9.70
N VAL A 263 -1.14 0.36 -10.86
CA VAL A 263 -1.45 1.80 -10.94
C VAL A 263 -2.89 2.08 -10.50
N ALA A 264 -3.88 1.32 -10.97
CA ALA A 264 -5.28 1.52 -10.59
C ALA A 264 -5.50 1.37 -9.07
N ILE A 265 -4.95 0.32 -8.47
CA ILE A 265 -4.96 0.09 -7.02
C ILE A 265 -4.20 1.21 -6.31
N GLY A 266 -3.01 1.56 -6.81
CA GLY A 266 -2.20 2.61 -6.22
C GLY A 266 -2.91 3.96 -6.20
N LEU A 267 -3.59 4.33 -7.29
CA LEU A 267 -4.39 5.55 -7.38
C LEU A 267 -5.58 5.52 -6.40
N ALA A 268 -6.29 4.40 -6.32
CA ALA A 268 -7.42 4.23 -5.40
C ALA A 268 -6.98 4.36 -3.93
N VAL A 269 -5.91 3.65 -3.54
CA VAL A 269 -5.35 3.69 -2.17
C VAL A 269 -4.78 5.07 -1.84
N ASN A 270 -4.05 5.70 -2.76
CA ASN A 270 -3.53 7.05 -2.55
C ASN A 270 -4.67 8.07 -2.45
N GLY A 271 -5.74 7.95 -3.24
CA GLY A 271 -6.95 8.77 -3.10
C GLY A 271 -7.61 8.61 -1.73
N LEU A 272 -7.76 7.38 -1.26
CA LEU A 272 -8.31 7.06 0.05
C LEU A 272 -7.45 7.62 1.21
N SER A 273 -6.13 7.67 1.03
CA SER A 273 -5.18 8.18 2.04
C SER A 273 -5.48 9.61 2.49
N TYR A 274 -6.07 10.44 1.63
CA TYR A 274 -6.43 11.82 1.97
C TYR A 274 -7.52 11.91 3.05
N PHE A 275 -8.40 10.91 3.13
CA PHE A 275 -9.53 10.86 4.06
C PHE A 275 -9.17 10.16 5.37
N VAL A 276 -8.49 9.02 5.25
CA VAL A 276 -8.22 8.10 6.37
C VAL A 276 -6.88 8.43 7.06
N GLY A 277 -5.96 9.12 6.37
CA GLY A 277 -4.65 9.47 6.90
C GLY A 277 -3.76 8.24 7.16
N ARG A 278 -3.05 8.21 8.29
CA ARG A 278 -2.13 7.11 8.68
C ARG A 278 -2.78 5.73 8.70
N PHE A 279 -4.10 5.66 8.95
CA PHE A 279 -4.82 4.39 8.99
C PHE A 279 -5.21 3.85 7.61
N VAL A 280 -4.76 4.47 6.50
CA VAL A 280 -5.06 4.03 5.12
C VAL A 280 -4.72 2.56 4.88
N ALA A 281 -3.71 2.03 5.58
CA ALA A 281 -3.32 0.64 5.51
C ALA A 281 -4.50 -0.31 5.77
N ALA A 282 -5.36 -0.01 6.75
CA ALA A 282 -6.45 -0.90 7.16
C ALA A 282 -7.55 -1.05 6.09
N PRO A 283 -8.24 0.02 5.64
CA PRO A 283 -9.27 -0.12 4.61
C PRO A 283 -8.68 -0.53 3.26
N ALA A 284 -7.45 -0.11 2.92
CA ALA A 284 -6.80 -0.58 1.70
C ALA A 284 -6.56 -2.11 1.75
N MET A 285 -6.05 -2.64 2.86
CA MET A 285 -5.84 -4.07 3.05
C MET A 285 -7.17 -4.83 3.03
N ILE A 286 -8.22 -4.31 3.68
CA ILE A 286 -9.56 -4.91 3.62
C ILE A 286 -10.02 -5.02 2.16
N CYS A 287 -10.00 -3.92 1.40
CA CYS A 287 -10.54 -3.90 0.03
C CYS A 287 -9.71 -4.69 -0.97
N PHE A 288 -8.38 -4.55 -0.95
CA PHE A 288 -7.51 -5.06 -2.01
C PHE A 288 -6.83 -6.40 -1.68
N VAL A 289 -6.85 -6.81 -0.42
CA VAL A 289 -6.25 -8.09 0.02
C VAL A 289 -7.31 -8.98 0.65
N PHE A 290 -7.86 -8.59 1.80
CA PHE A 290 -8.67 -9.51 2.60
C PHE A 290 -10.00 -9.89 1.95
N LEU A 291 -10.71 -8.92 1.38
CA LEU A 291 -11.93 -9.19 0.62
C LEU A 291 -11.61 -9.71 -0.78
N SER A 292 -10.44 -9.36 -1.31
CA SER A 292 -10.10 -9.64 -2.69
C SER A 292 -9.76 -11.09 -2.94
N MET A 293 -9.01 -11.73 -2.04
CA MET A 293 -8.59 -13.11 -2.22
C MET A 293 -9.78 -14.09 -2.20
N PRO A 294 -10.68 -14.09 -1.19
CA PRO A 294 -11.82 -15.01 -1.18
C PRO A 294 -12.82 -14.73 -2.31
N SER A 295 -13.02 -13.45 -2.65
CA SER A 295 -13.98 -13.06 -3.71
C SER A 295 -13.39 -13.11 -5.12
N SER A 296 -12.12 -13.52 -5.30
CA SER A 296 -11.45 -13.48 -6.60
C SER A 296 -11.90 -14.57 -7.58
N GLY A 297 -12.49 -15.67 -7.11
CA GLY A 297 -12.70 -16.84 -7.97
C GLY A 297 -11.41 -17.61 -8.29
N GLY A 298 -10.29 -17.27 -7.63
CA GLY A 298 -8.99 -17.91 -7.79
C GLY A 298 -8.90 -19.27 -7.12
N ALA A 299 -9.07 -19.33 -5.80
CA ALA A 299 -9.02 -20.57 -5.02
C ALA A 299 -10.28 -21.43 -5.21
N TYR A 300 -11.45 -20.80 -5.03
CA TYR A 300 -12.75 -21.43 -5.17
C TYR A 300 -13.62 -20.59 -6.11
N PRO A 301 -14.53 -21.23 -6.87
CA PRO A 301 -15.50 -20.50 -7.68
C PRO A 301 -16.41 -19.63 -6.80
N LYS A 302 -17.01 -18.58 -7.39
CA LYS A 302 -17.99 -17.74 -6.69
C LYS A 302 -19.18 -18.52 -6.13
N TRP A 303 -19.52 -19.67 -6.70
CA TRP A 303 -20.64 -20.53 -6.29
C TRP A 303 -20.36 -21.36 -5.04
N PHE A 304 -19.10 -21.45 -4.61
CA PHE A 304 -18.72 -22.18 -3.39
C PHE A 304 -18.49 -21.23 -2.21
N MET A 305 -18.57 -19.92 -2.46
CA MET A 305 -18.28 -18.89 -1.46
C MET A 305 -19.57 -18.45 -0.78
N PRO A 306 -19.58 -18.31 0.56
CA PRO A 306 -20.73 -17.77 1.26
C PRO A 306 -20.95 -16.29 0.92
N GLU A 307 -22.19 -15.82 1.04
CA GLU A 307 -22.47 -14.39 1.06
C GLU A 307 -21.78 -13.76 2.29
N PRO A 308 -21.12 -12.59 2.16
CA PRO A 308 -21.18 -11.63 1.04
C PRO A 308 -20.10 -11.81 -0.05
N PHE A 309 -19.17 -12.77 0.08
CA PHE A 309 -18.02 -12.90 -0.83
C PHE A 309 -18.43 -13.26 -2.26
N ALA A 310 -19.47 -14.08 -2.43
CA ALA A 310 -20.05 -14.40 -3.73
C ALA A 310 -20.54 -13.15 -4.47
N TRP A 311 -21.27 -12.26 -3.79
CA TRP A 311 -21.73 -10.99 -4.37
C TRP A 311 -20.56 -10.06 -4.70
N LEU A 312 -19.58 -9.99 -3.80
CA LEU A 312 -18.44 -9.11 -3.93
C LEU A 312 -17.57 -9.45 -5.15
N ASN A 313 -17.58 -10.70 -5.61
CA ASN A 313 -16.91 -11.13 -6.85
C ASN A 313 -17.23 -10.22 -8.05
N ASN A 314 -18.40 -9.58 -8.09
CA ASN A 314 -18.76 -8.68 -9.19
C ASN A 314 -17.99 -7.35 -9.21
N VAL A 315 -17.44 -6.93 -8.06
CA VAL A 315 -16.86 -5.59 -7.87
C VAL A 315 -15.37 -5.65 -7.49
N VAL A 316 -14.92 -6.70 -6.79
CA VAL A 316 -13.53 -6.77 -6.35
C VAL A 316 -12.57 -6.79 -7.54
N VAL A 317 -11.50 -6.01 -7.44
CA VAL A 317 -10.31 -6.09 -8.32
C VAL A 317 -9.83 -7.52 -8.57
N GLY A 318 -9.87 -8.41 -7.57
CA GLY A 318 -9.30 -9.75 -7.65
C GLY A 318 -9.97 -10.62 -8.70
N SER A 319 -11.29 -10.55 -8.85
CA SER A 319 -12.01 -11.34 -9.84
C SER A 319 -11.63 -10.93 -11.26
N SER A 320 -11.57 -9.63 -11.50
CA SER A 320 -11.19 -9.06 -12.78
C SER A 320 -9.73 -9.37 -13.15
N MET A 321 -8.82 -9.37 -12.17
CA MET A 321 -7.42 -9.75 -12.38
C MET A 321 -7.27 -11.24 -12.69
N VAL A 322 -7.89 -12.13 -11.91
CA VAL A 322 -7.81 -13.58 -12.12
C VAL A 322 -8.37 -13.95 -13.48
N ASP A 323 -9.52 -13.39 -13.89
CA ASP A 323 -10.09 -13.64 -15.21
C ASP A 323 -9.17 -13.16 -16.34
N MET A 324 -8.59 -11.96 -16.22
CA MET A 324 -7.66 -11.46 -17.23
C MET A 324 -6.41 -12.36 -17.35
N ILE A 325 -5.87 -12.84 -16.23
CA ILE A 325 -4.73 -13.77 -16.24
C ILE A 325 -5.15 -15.09 -16.89
N LYS A 326 -6.27 -15.68 -16.46
CA LYS A 326 -6.76 -16.96 -17.00
C LYS A 326 -7.07 -16.89 -18.50
N HIS A 327 -7.64 -15.77 -18.96
CA HIS A 327 -7.91 -15.53 -20.37
C HIS A 327 -6.63 -15.44 -21.20
N GLN A 328 -5.58 -14.77 -20.69
CA GLN A 328 -4.33 -14.61 -21.43
C GLN A 328 -3.44 -15.86 -21.37
N VAL A 329 -3.42 -16.57 -20.24
CA VAL A 329 -2.47 -17.66 -19.98
C VAL A 329 -3.05 -19.02 -20.38
N TYR A 330 -4.34 -19.27 -20.07
CA TYR A 330 -4.98 -20.55 -20.36
C TYR A 330 -6.04 -20.48 -21.47
N GLY A 331 -6.38 -19.28 -21.96
CA GLY A 331 -7.40 -19.11 -23.01
C GLY A 331 -8.84 -19.33 -22.54
N VAL A 332 -9.09 -19.22 -21.22
CA VAL A 332 -10.40 -19.51 -20.59
C VAL A 332 -10.94 -18.29 -19.85
N GLY A 333 -12.25 -18.28 -19.61
CA GLY A 333 -12.92 -17.20 -18.89
C GLY A 333 -13.37 -16.04 -19.81
N PRO A 334 -14.02 -15.02 -19.22
CA PRO A 334 -14.55 -13.91 -19.99
C PRO A 334 -13.43 -13.08 -20.62
N GLY A 335 -13.74 -12.41 -21.74
CA GLY A 335 -12.78 -11.54 -22.42
C GLY A 335 -12.26 -10.39 -21.54
N PRO A 336 -11.17 -9.73 -21.97
CA PRO A 336 -10.45 -8.74 -21.14
C PRO A 336 -11.27 -7.48 -20.86
N THR A 337 -12.36 -7.24 -21.60
CA THR A 337 -13.20 -6.04 -21.50
C THR A 337 -13.68 -5.78 -20.08
N ARG A 338 -14.16 -6.82 -19.37
CA ARG A 338 -14.64 -6.66 -17.99
C ARG A 338 -13.54 -6.15 -17.08
N GLY A 339 -12.36 -6.77 -17.15
CA GLY A 339 -11.23 -6.37 -16.32
C GLY A 339 -10.69 -4.99 -16.64
N LEU A 340 -10.67 -4.59 -17.93
CA LEU A 340 -10.28 -3.24 -18.34
C LEU A 340 -11.26 -2.18 -17.84
N VAL A 341 -12.57 -2.45 -17.87
CA VAL A 341 -13.60 -1.56 -17.32
C VAL A 341 -13.43 -1.41 -15.81
N THR A 342 -13.28 -2.52 -15.08
CA THR A 342 -13.05 -2.47 -13.62
C THR A 342 -11.78 -1.69 -13.29
N MET A 343 -10.69 -1.95 -13.99
CA MET A 343 -9.43 -1.21 -13.84
C MET A 343 -9.61 0.29 -14.06
N ALA A 344 -10.32 0.69 -15.13
CA ALA A 344 -10.63 2.10 -15.41
C ALA A 344 -11.52 2.72 -14.33
N CYS A 345 -12.50 1.99 -13.81
CA CYS A 345 -13.36 2.43 -12.71
C CYS A 345 -12.57 2.69 -11.43
N TYR A 346 -11.67 1.79 -11.03
CA TYR A 346 -10.83 1.97 -9.84
C TYR A 346 -9.83 3.11 -10.00
N ALA A 347 -9.18 3.21 -11.18
CA ALA A 347 -8.29 4.32 -11.48
C ALA A 347 -9.05 5.66 -11.45
N GLY A 348 -10.21 5.73 -12.09
CA GLY A 348 -11.09 6.91 -12.10
C GLY A 348 -11.57 7.29 -10.71
N ALA A 349 -12.06 6.33 -9.92
CA ALA A 349 -12.46 6.55 -8.53
C ALA A 349 -11.29 7.09 -7.70
N GLY A 350 -10.09 6.54 -7.86
CA GLY A 350 -8.87 7.02 -7.19
C GLY A 350 -8.51 8.46 -7.55
N LEU A 351 -8.59 8.84 -8.83
CA LEU A 351 -8.37 10.22 -9.27
C LEU A 351 -9.41 11.19 -8.69
N VAL A 352 -10.67 10.79 -8.67
CA VAL A 352 -11.77 11.57 -8.07
C VAL A 352 -11.54 11.76 -6.57
N LEU A 353 -11.26 10.67 -5.84
CA LEU A 353 -10.93 10.68 -4.42
C LEU A 353 -9.74 11.59 -4.12
N MET A 354 -8.71 11.56 -4.97
CA MET A 354 -7.53 12.41 -4.81
C MET A 354 -7.85 13.90 -5.03
N TYR A 355 -8.65 14.23 -6.05
CA TYR A 355 -9.04 15.61 -6.34
C TYR A 355 -9.85 16.23 -5.19
N PHE A 356 -10.86 15.51 -4.70
CA PHE A 356 -11.68 15.98 -3.57
C PHE A 356 -10.94 15.87 -2.23
N GLY A 357 -10.16 14.80 -2.05
CA GLY A 357 -9.38 14.52 -0.86
C GLY A 357 -8.35 15.60 -0.58
N LYS A 358 -7.69 16.14 -1.61
CA LYS A 358 -6.77 17.29 -1.45
C LYS A 358 -7.47 18.50 -0.84
N LYS A 359 -8.60 18.91 -1.41
CA LYS A 359 -9.39 20.07 -0.93
C LYS A 359 -9.87 19.85 0.50
N TRP A 360 -10.30 18.63 0.81
CA TRP A 360 -10.77 18.26 2.15
C TRP A 360 -9.62 18.27 3.17
N TRP A 361 -8.47 17.70 2.81
CA TRP A 361 -7.29 17.61 3.67
C TRP A 361 -6.72 19.00 4.00
N GLU A 362 -6.63 19.90 3.02
CA GLU A 362 -6.19 21.29 3.23
C GLU A 362 -7.10 22.01 4.24
N ARG A 363 -8.43 21.91 4.09
CA ARG A 363 -9.40 22.49 5.03
C ARG A 363 -9.24 21.93 6.45
N ARG A 364 -9.07 20.60 6.57
CA ARG A 364 -8.91 19.94 7.87
C ARG A 364 -7.60 20.30 8.54
N ARG A 365 -6.51 20.41 7.77
CA ARG A 365 -5.19 20.81 8.27
C ARG A 365 -5.18 22.27 8.73
N ILE A 366 -5.76 23.18 7.97
CA ILE A 366 -5.91 24.59 8.39
C ILE A 366 -6.70 24.66 9.70
N ARG A 367 -7.84 23.95 9.79
CA ARG A 367 -8.63 23.89 11.02
C ARG A 367 -7.83 23.30 12.20
N ALA A 368 -7.05 22.25 11.97
CA ALA A 368 -6.22 21.65 13.02
C ALA A 368 -5.12 22.60 13.53
N ILE A 369 -4.46 23.34 12.62
CA ILE A 369 -3.45 24.35 12.97
C ILE A 369 -4.10 25.50 13.75
N VAL A 370 -5.20 26.06 13.23
CA VAL A 370 -5.92 27.17 13.87
C VAL A 370 -6.47 26.79 15.25
N THR A 371 -6.93 25.55 15.40
CA THR A 371 -7.41 25.05 16.69
C THR A 371 -6.29 24.51 17.58
N GLY A 372 -5.05 24.39 17.08
CA GLY A 372 -3.90 23.80 17.79
C GLY A 372 -4.04 22.30 18.12
N ARG A 373 -4.93 21.55 17.47
CA ARG A 373 -5.30 20.17 17.86
C ARG A 373 -4.20 19.17 17.47
N THR A 374 -3.55 18.56 18.46
CA THR A 374 -2.55 17.48 18.28
C THR A 374 -3.16 16.10 18.42
N THR A 375 -2.54 15.09 17.81
CA THR A 375 -2.91 13.67 17.99
C THR A 375 -2.03 13.01 19.06
N MET A 376 -2.53 11.96 19.73
CA MET A 376 -1.72 11.21 20.72
C MET A 376 -0.40 10.69 20.13
N PHE A 377 -0.38 10.36 18.84
CA PHE A 377 0.86 9.97 18.15
C PHE A 377 1.86 11.11 18.03
N GLN A 378 1.39 12.33 17.75
CA GLN A 378 2.27 13.50 17.68
C GLN A 378 2.85 13.82 19.06
N ASP A 379 2.03 13.72 20.11
CA ASP A 379 2.51 13.93 21.48
C ASP A 379 3.51 12.85 21.87
N ALA A 380 3.21 11.57 21.61
CA ALA A 380 4.10 10.44 21.89
C ALA A 380 5.44 10.54 21.14
N ASN A 381 5.43 10.94 19.86
CA ASN A 381 6.66 11.17 19.10
C ASN A 381 7.46 12.36 19.63
N THR A 382 6.78 13.40 20.11
CA THR A 382 7.46 14.59 20.68
C THR A 382 8.10 14.20 22.01
N ALA A 383 7.36 13.54 22.91
CA ALA A 383 7.88 13.02 24.16
C ALA A 383 9.03 12.02 23.95
N ASN A 384 8.93 11.14 22.95
CA ASN A 384 10.00 10.20 22.64
C ASN A 384 11.26 10.92 22.10
N ARG A 385 11.09 11.95 21.27
CA ARG A 385 12.23 12.76 20.79
C ARG A 385 12.92 13.50 21.93
N GLU A 386 12.14 14.09 22.83
CA GLU A 386 12.66 14.78 24.02
C GLU A 386 13.39 13.81 24.95
N PHE A 387 12.81 12.65 25.22
CA PHE A 387 13.42 11.60 26.04
C PHE A 387 14.74 11.09 25.44
N LEU A 388 14.77 10.77 24.15
CA LEU A 388 15.99 10.36 23.46
C LEU A 388 17.04 11.49 23.42
N GLY A 389 16.60 12.75 23.33
CA GLY A 389 17.46 13.92 23.44
C GLY A 389 18.15 13.98 24.81
N GLN A 390 17.38 13.85 25.89
CA GLN A 390 17.91 13.85 27.26
C GLN A 390 18.86 12.68 27.52
N GLN A 391 18.54 11.46 27.04
CA GLN A 391 19.44 10.32 27.15
C GLN A 391 20.74 10.55 26.39
N ARG A 392 20.65 11.07 25.15
CA ARG A 392 21.82 11.42 24.36
C ARG A 392 22.67 12.46 25.10
N ASP A 393 22.07 13.51 25.63
CA ASP A 393 22.81 14.58 26.29
C ASP A 393 23.47 14.09 27.59
N ALA A 394 22.80 13.24 28.37
CA ALA A 394 23.37 12.59 29.56
C ALA A 394 24.52 11.64 29.21
N GLU A 395 24.42 10.89 28.11
CA GLU A 395 25.49 10.02 27.64
C GLU A 395 26.69 10.84 27.15
N LEU A 396 26.45 11.93 26.42
CA LEU A 396 27.50 12.85 26.00
C LEU A 396 28.22 13.47 27.20
N GLU A 397 27.49 13.91 28.23
CA GLU A 397 28.07 14.44 29.46
C GLU A 397 28.97 13.42 30.19
N ARG A 398 28.56 12.15 30.25
CA ARG A 398 29.37 11.05 30.82
C ARG A 398 30.71 10.88 30.10
N HIS A 399 30.76 11.20 28.81
CA HIS A 399 31.97 11.14 27.98
C HIS A 399 32.68 12.50 27.81
N GLY A 400 32.32 13.52 28.59
CA GLY A 400 32.95 14.84 28.54
C GLY A 400 32.64 15.63 27.25
N LEU A 401 31.52 15.32 26.60
CA LEU A 401 31.04 15.96 25.38
C LEU A 401 29.80 16.80 25.72
N THR A 402 29.73 18.03 25.22
CA THR A 402 28.51 18.85 25.34
C THR A 402 27.88 19.03 23.96
N SER A 403 26.56 18.83 23.87
CA SER A 403 25.79 19.12 22.66
C SER A 403 25.43 20.61 22.65
N THR A 404 25.91 21.37 21.66
CA THR A 404 25.38 22.72 21.41
C THR A 404 23.97 22.64 20.81
N GLU A 405 23.15 23.70 20.96
CA GLU A 405 21.78 23.79 20.41
C GLU A 405 21.68 23.48 18.90
N THR A 406 22.80 23.57 18.17
CA THR A 406 22.92 23.27 16.73
C THR A 406 23.30 21.82 16.40
N GLY A 407 23.53 20.95 17.39
CA GLY A 407 23.89 19.53 17.19
C GLY A 407 25.38 19.26 16.93
N THR A 408 26.25 20.25 17.16
CA THR A 408 27.72 20.12 17.08
C THR A 408 28.29 19.66 18.42
N LEU A 409 29.12 18.60 18.41
CA LEU A 409 29.81 18.06 19.59
C LEU A 409 31.10 18.85 19.87
N SER A 410 31.28 19.35 21.09
CA SER A 410 32.58 19.88 21.54
C SER A 410 33.19 18.98 22.61
N VAL A 411 34.46 18.61 22.41
CA VAL A 411 35.27 17.83 23.35
C VAL A 411 35.79 18.73 24.46
N LEU A 412 35.51 18.43 25.73
CA LEU A 412 36.25 18.99 26.85
C LEU A 412 37.66 18.38 26.84
N ARG A 413 38.65 19.25 26.66
CA ARG A 413 40.07 18.94 26.53
C ARG A 413 40.64 18.63 27.92
N ASP A 414 41.18 17.44 28.11
CA ASP A 414 42.16 17.17 29.16
C ASP A 414 43.38 16.48 28.51
N ASP A 415 44.55 17.08 28.72
CA ASP A 415 45.81 16.70 28.08
C ASP A 415 46.42 15.48 28.82
N GLY A 416 46.62 14.37 28.11
CA GLY A 416 47.49 13.25 28.54
C GLY A 416 46.77 11.91 28.71
N TRP A 417 46.55 11.18 27.62
CA TRP A 417 46.23 9.76 27.71
C TRP A 417 46.61 8.97 26.45
N GLU A 418 47.33 7.86 26.63
CA GLU A 418 47.59 6.76 25.69
C GLU A 418 46.90 5.49 26.26
N ASP A 419 46.25 4.65 25.44
CA ASP A 419 46.70 3.25 25.17
C ASP A 419 45.64 2.21 24.66
N ASP A 420 46.12 1.35 23.73
CA ASP A 420 45.89 -0.03 23.24
C ASP A 420 44.59 -0.87 23.42
N ARG A 421 43.45 -0.52 22.81
CA ARG A 421 42.38 -1.53 22.55
C ARG A 421 41.70 -1.40 21.19
N THR A 422 42.40 -1.85 20.15
CA THR A 422 41.80 -2.27 18.88
C THR A 422 41.18 -3.66 19.01
N ALA A 423 39.84 -3.77 18.88
CA ALA A 423 39.11 -4.85 18.15
C ALA A 423 37.64 -4.97 18.60
N GLY A 424 36.69 -4.65 17.71
CA GLY A 424 35.26 -4.96 17.89
C GLY A 424 34.42 -4.43 16.72
N ASP A 425 33.75 -5.34 16.00
CA ASP A 425 33.16 -5.15 14.66
C ASP A 425 31.72 -4.59 14.67
N VAL A 426 31.34 -3.94 13.56
CA VAL A 426 30.14 -3.11 13.34
C VAL A 426 28.84 -3.93 13.18
N PHE A 427 28.92 -5.26 13.22
CA PHE A 427 27.83 -6.15 12.76
C PHE A 427 26.93 -6.73 13.85
N THR A 428 27.31 -6.71 15.13
CA THR A 428 26.47 -7.21 16.22
C THR A 428 26.21 -6.09 17.22
N GLY A 429 25.03 -5.48 17.11
CA GLY A 429 24.57 -4.45 18.03
C GLY A 429 24.76 -4.87 19.49
N ALA A 430 25.14 -3.90 20.33
CA ALA A 430 25.36 -4.11 21.75
C ALA A 430 24.14 -4.79 22.38
N ARG A 431 24.37 -5.95 23.01
CA ARG A 431 23.51 -6.47 24.06
C ARG A 431 23.55 -5.43 25.17
N ASP A 432 22.42 -4.79 25.44
CA ASP A 432 21.91 -4.53 26.79
C ASP A 432 20.61 -3.72 26.65
N GLY A 433 19.51 -4.46 26.70
CA GLY A 433 18.17 -3.90 26.87
C GLY A 433 17.84 -3.86 28.36
N LEU A 434 17.17 -2.78 28.79
CA LEU A 434 16.39 -2.67 30.03
C LEU A 434 17.03 -3.27 31.31
N GLU A 435 18.33 -3.07 31.55
CA GLU A 435 18.93 -3.35 32.87
C GLU A 435 19.10 -2.07 33.70
N PRO A 436 18.90 -2.14 35.04
CA PRO A 436 18.98 -1.01 35.96
C PRO A 436 20.40 -0.68 36.44
N ASP A 437 21.40 -1.50 36.11
CA ASP A 437 22.77 -1.28 36.58
C ASP A 437 23.64 -0.57 35.53
N PRO A 438 24.45 0.43 35.93
CA PRO A 438 25.34 1.12 35.02
C PRO A 438 26.46 0.18 34.57
N THR A 439 26.43 -0.21 33.30
CA THR A 439 27.55 -0.91 32.65
C THR A 439 28.82 -0.04 32.72
N PRO A 440 30.01 -0.62 32.99
CA PRO A 440 31.25 0.14 33.03
C PRO A 440 31.60 0.64 31.63
N THR A 441 31.60 1.96 31.44
CA THR A 441 31.77 2.63 30.16
C THR A 441 33.25 2.85 29.82
N GLY A 442 33.72 2.25 28.72
CA GLY A 442 34.95 2.65 28.03
C GLY A 442 34.68 3.82 27.06
N ARG A 443 35.57 4.81 26.98
CA ARG A 443 35.40 6.03 26.16
C ARG A 443 35.75 5.77 24.68
N ILE A 444 34.95 6.34 23.76
CA ILE A 444 35.06 6.19 22.30
C ILE A 444 35.87 7.37 21.70
N ALA A 445 36.83 7.08 20.83
CA ALA A 445 37.66 8.10 20.16
C ALA A 445 36.89 8.84 19.04
N VAL A 446 37.01 10.18 19.00
CA VAL A 446 36.50 11.03 17.93
C VAL A 446 37.63 11.33 16.93
N GLN A 447 37.47 10.90 15.68
CA GLN A 447 38.45 11.15 14.62
C GLN A 447 38.36 12.62 14.18
N ARG A 448 39.45 13.40 14.33
CA ARG A 448 39.54 14.75 13.75
C ARG A 448 39.62 14.65 12.23
N THR A 449 38.74 15.37 11.53
CA THR A 449 38.98 15.70 10.12
C THR A 449 40.27 16.50 10.04
N ALA A 450 41.31 15.95 9.41
CA ALA A 450 42.61 16.60 9.28
C ALA A 450 42.45 17.99 8.66
N GLU A 451 43.09 18.98 9.29
CA GLU A 451 43.26 20.32 8.73
C GLU A 451 43.86 20.21 7.33
N ARG A 452 43.21 20.87 6.37
CA ARG A 452 43.75 21.12 5.04
C ARG A 452 44.98 22.01 5.22
N THR A 453 46.17 21.41 5.25
CA THR A 453 47.45 22.12 5.17
C THR A 453 47.49 22.89 3.86
N GLY A 454 47.49 24.22 3.94
CA GLY A 454 47.83 25.07 2.80
C GLY A 454 49.30 24.87 2.41
N PRO A 455 49.67 25.01 1.12
CA PRO A 455 51.05 24.83 0.70
C PRO A 455 51.91 26.02 1.18
N ARG A 456 52.93 25.73 1.99
CA ARG A 456 54.11 26.59 2.16
C ARG A 456 54.94 26.49 0.89
N THR A 457 55.07 27.60 0.16
CA THR A 457 56.16 27.78 -0.81
C THR A 457 57.41 28.20 -0.06
N ASP A 458 58.45 27.37 -0.18
CA ASP A 458 59.82 27.69 0.19
C ASP A 458 60.36 28.81 -0.72
N THR A 459 60.90 29.87 -0.12
CA THR A 459 61.87 30.76 -0.78
C THR A 459 63.15 30.73 0.02
N ALA A 460 64.14 29.99 -0.49
CA ALA A 460 65.53 30.07 -0.08
C ALA A 460 66.28 31.11 -0.95
N GLN A 461 66.91 32.06 -0.25
CA GLN A 461 68.07 32.89 -0.57
C GLN A 461 68.57 33.00 -2.03
N HIS A 462 68.72 34.26 -2.49
CA HIS A 462 69.97 34.80 -3.08
C HIS A 462 70.00 36.32 -2.87
N GLY A 463 71.13 36.84 -2.38
CA GLY A 463 71.27 38.22 -1.89
C GLY A 463 71.66 39.27 -2.93
N ARG A 464 71.73 40.54 -2.48
CA ARG A 464 72.78 41.54 -2.74
C ARG A 464 72.38 42.92 -2.21
N HIS A 465 73.31 43.52 -1.47
CA HIS A 465 73.69 44.95 -1.41
C HIS A 465 72.65 46.10 -1.43
N ALA A 466 72.68 46.86 -0.32
CA ALA A 466 73.07 48.29 -0.20
C ALA A 466 72.54 49.35 -1.19
N ASP A 467 72.12 50.47 -0.58
CA ASP A 467 72.15 51.86 -1.04
C ASP A 467 71.37 52.26 -2.31
N ARG A 468 70.15 52.79 -2.10
CA ARG A 468 69.74 54.21 -2.31
C ARG A 468 68.23 54.34 -2.45
#